data_AF-A0A2H0PH91-F1
#
_entry.id   AF-A0A2H0PH91-F1
#
_cell.length_a   1.000
_cell.length_b   1.000
_cell.length_c   1.000
_cell.angle_alpha   90.00
_cell.angle_beta   90.00
_cell.angle_gamma   90.00
#
_symmetry.space_group_name_H-M   'P 1'
#
loop_
_entity.id
_entity.type
_entity.pdbx_description
1 polymer ?
#
loop_
_entity_poly.entity_id
_entity_poly.type
_entity_poly.pdbx_seq_one_letter_code
_entity_poly.pdbx_strand_id
1 'polypeptide(L)'
;MRDYQKDALPSIIGPILIKSMFYSDLERAVTAAKQILKSLAVKYAIGGLFKEAKPYLVLSSRLGQVEIDASLEKQIADFPEIFTEETRKAKFKGDIVYLDNVCIELRFTALVYELIWLLQQDPLVDRALTPQTHASIRIVIGTVGNLSKAS
;
A
#
# COMPACT_ATOMS: atom_id res chain seq x y z
N MET A 1 -43.48 11.10 30.44
CA MET A 1 -42.44 10.23 29.85
C MET A 1 -42.41 10.53 28.36
N ARG A 2 -41.27 10.97 27.82
CA ARG A 2 -41.13 11.29 26.39
C ARG A 2 -40.37 10.13 25.76
N ASP A 3 -41.02 9.47 24.80
CA ASP A 3 -40.44 8.39 24.00
C ASP A 3 -39.24 8.94 23.20
N TYR A 4 -38.08 8.37 23.48
CA TYR A 4 -36.86 8.62 22.73
C TYR A 4 -36.92 7.78 21.46
N GLN A 5 -37.51 8.31 20.39
CA GLN A 5 -37.31 7.73 19.08
C GLN A 5 -35.81 7.85 18.74
N LYS A 6 -35.18 6.70 18.53
CA LYS A 6 -33.81 6.60 18.04
C LYS A 6 -33.78 7.13 16.61
N ASP A 7 -33.43 8.40 16.47
CA ASP A 7 -33.04 8.94 15.17
C ASP A 7 -31.81 8.16 14.70
N ALA A 8 -32.03 7.33 13.69
CA ALA A 8 -30.97 6.66 12.97
C ALA A 8 -30.07 7.72 12.34
N LEU A 9 -28.79 7.67 12.66
CA LEU A 9 -27.77 8.46 11.96
C LEU A 9 -27.88 8.18 10.46
N PRO A 10 -27.89 9.21 9.59
CA PRO A 10 -27.93 9.00 8.16
C PRO A 10 -26.68 8.22 7.72
N SER A 11 -26.88 7.15 6.94
CA SER A 11 -25.79 6.37 6.35
C SER A 11 -25.07 7.18 5.28
N ILE A 12 -23.98 7.87 5.64
CA ILE A 12 -23.15 8.66 4.71
C ILE A 12 -22.15 7.79 3.92
N ILE A 13 -22.45 6.51 3.70
CA ILE A 13 -21.61 5.65 2.86
C ILE A 13 -22.52 4.82 1.97
N GLY A 14 -22.80 5.34 0.77
CA GLY A 14 -23.23 4.47 -0.34
C GLY A 14 -22.16 3.39 -0.56
N PRO A 15 -22.48 2.24 -1.18
CA PRO A 15 -21.52 1.15 -1.32
C PRO A 15 -20.32 1.66 -2.12
N ILE A 16 -19.21 1.91 -1.42
CA ILE A 16 -17.90 2.03 -2.06
C ILE A 16 -17.69 0.64 -2.65
N LEU A 17 -17.79 0.55 -3.97
CA LEU A 17 -17.55 -0.68 -4.70
C LEU A 17 -16.03 -0.96 -4.64
N ILE A 18 -15.55 -1.46 -3.51
CA ILE A 18 -14.15 -1.87 -3.36
C ILE A 18 -14.00 -3.10 -4.26
N LYS A 19 -13.25 -2.95 -5.36
CA LYS A 19 -13.01 -4.08 -6.25
C LYS A 19 -11.99 -4.99 -5.59
N SER A 20 -12.26 -6.28 -5.71
CA SER A 20 -11.50 -7.33 -5.11
C SER A 20 -10.57 -7.93 -6.17
N MET A 21 -9.29 -8.09 -5.87
CA MET A 21 -8.22 -8.49 -6.80
C MET A 21 -7.73 -9.89 -6.42
N PHE A 22 -7.44 -10.74 -7.41
CA PHE A 22 -6.91 -12.08 -7.15
C PHE A 22 -5.44 -12.02 -6.71
N TYR A 23 -4.93 -13.09 -6.09
CA TYR A 23 -3.52 -13.20 -5.72
C TYR A 23 -2.57 -12.95 -6.91
N SER A 24 -2.92 -13.36 -8.13
CA SER A 24 -2.11 -13.11 -9.32
C SER A 24 -2.03 -11.62 -9.70
N ASP A 25 -3.06 -10.83 -9.39
CA ASP A 25 -3.03 -9.37 -9.55
C ASP A 25 -2.07 -8.74 -8.55
N LEU A 26 -2.08 -9.23 -7.31
CA LEU A 26 -1.10 -8.79 -6.34
C LEU A 26 0.32 -9.10 -6.82
N GLU A 27 0.60 -10.32 -7.30
CA GLU A 27 1.93 -10.68 -7.82
C GLU A 27 2.41 -9.77 -8.95
N ARG A 28 1.51 -9.37 -9.85
CA ARG A 28 1.79 -8.36 -10.89
C ARG A 28 2.13 -7.01 -10.27
N ALA A 29 1.30 -6.52 -9.34
CA ALA A 29 1.53 -5.26 -8.66
C ALA A 29 2.86 -5.24 -7.87
N VAL A 30 3.19 -6.32 -7.16
CA VAL A 30 4.46 -6.48 -6.44
C VAL A 30 5.63 -6.44 -7.42
N THR A 31 5.54 -7.15 -8.54
CA THR A 31 6.57 -7.16 -9.58
C THR A 31 6.82 -5.75 -10.12
N ALA A 32 5.75 -5.04 -10.49
CA ALA A 32 5.84 -3.67 -10.98
C ALA A 32 6.45 -2.72 -9.94
N ALA A 33 6.02 -2.81 -8.68
CA ALA A 33 6.58 -1.99 -7.60
C ALA A 33 8.08 -2.26 -7.36
N LYS A 34 8.51 -3.52 -7.42
CA LYS A 34 9.93 -3.89 -7.31
C LYS A 34 10.77 -3.34 -8.47
N GLN A 35 10.21 -3.28 -9.68
CA GLN A 35 10.88 -2.65 -10.84
C GLN A 35 10.99 -1.13 -10.67
N ILE A 36 9.95 -0.48 -10.15
CA ILE A 36 9.98 0.95 -9.83
C ILE A 36 11.03 1.25 -8.76
N LEU A 37 11.08 0.46 -7.68
CA LEU A 37 12.11 0.59 -6.64
C LEU A 37 13.52 0.48 -7.24
N LYS A 38 13.78 -0.51 -8.10
CA LYS A 38 15.09 -0.63 -8.78
C LYS A 38 15.42 0.62 -9.59
N SER A 39 14.45 1.16 -10.31
CA SER A 39 14.63 2.36 -11.15
C SER A 39 14.94 3.60 -10.30
N LEU A 40 14.22 3.79 -9.20
CA LEU A 40 14.47 4.87 -8.23
C LEU A 40 15.82 4.71 -7.54
N ALA A 41 16.20 3.48 -7.15
CA ALA A 41 17.47 3.19 -6.52
C ALA A 41 18.66 3.57 -7.41
N VAL A 42 18.57 3.26 -8.72
CA VAL A 42 19.58 3.68 -9.70
C VAL A 42 19.57 5.20 -9.87
N LYS A 43 18.39 5.79 -10.11
CA LYS A 43 18.24 7.23 -10.39
C LYS A 43 18.80 8.13 -9.28
N TYR A 44 18.56 7.76 -8.02
CA TYR A 44 18.99 8.54 -6.86
C TYR A 44 20.23 7.97 -6.16
N ALA A 45 20.87 6.95 -6.75
CA ALA A 45 22.00 6.24 -6.15
C ALA A 45 21.74 5.84 -4.67
N ILE A 46 20.57 5.26 -4.41
CA ILE A 46 20.17 4.77 -3.08
C ILE A 46 21.08 3.57 -2.75
N GLY A 47 21.92 3.69 -1.73
CA GLY A 47 23.04 2.77 -1.45
C GLY A 47 24.42 3.31 -1.83
N GLY A 48 24.48 4.38 -2.63
CA GLY A 48 25.69 5.15 -2.92
C GLY A 48 25.73 6.46 -2.14
N LEU A 49 24.85 7.40 -2.53
CA LEU A 49 24.71 8.71 -1.89
C LEU A 49 23.98 8.62 -0.55
N PHE A 50 23.00 7.71 -0.46
CA PHE A 50 22.18 7.49 0.73
C PHE A 50 22.40 6.05 1.23
N LYS A 51 23.53 5.78 1.88
CA LYS A 51 23.96 4.40 2.23
C LYS A 51 23.14 3.78 3.35
N GLU A 52 22.68 4.63 4.26
CA GLU A 52 21.84 4.29 5.40
C GLU A 52 20.36 4.08 5.03
N ALA A 53 19.93 4.66 3.91
CA ALA A 53 18.60 4.48 3.35
C ALA A 53 18.51 3.09 2.70
N LYS A 54 18.26 2.05 3.49
CA LYS A 54 17.89 0.73 2.94
C LYS A 54 16.40 0.75 2.60
N PRO A 55 16.02 0.78 1.31
CA PRO A 55 14.62 0.84 0.93
C PRO A 55 13.94 -0.52 1.09
N TYR A 56 12.66 -0.50 1.45
CA TYR A 56 11.80 -1.68 1.43
C TYR A 56 10.37 -1.28 1.05
N LEU A 57 9.57 -2.26 0.64
CA LEU A 57 8.19 -2.05 0.20
C LEU A 57 7.22 -2.62 1.23
N VAL A 58 6.13 -1.90 1.45
CA VAL A 58 5.03 -2.35 2.32
C VAL A 58 3.69 -2.25 1.60
N LEU A 59 2.81 -3.21 1.86
CA LEU A 59 1.37 -3.06 1.66
C LEU A 59 0.82 -2.21 2.80
N SER A 60 -0.05 -1.25 2.50
CA SER A 60 -0.52 -0.28 3.50
C SER A 60 -1.93 0.22 3.22
N SER A 61 -2.63 0.59 4.29
CA SER A 61 -3.87 1.36 4.26
C SER A 61 -3.96 2.22 5.53
N ARG A 62 -5.11 2.86 5.77
CA ARG A 62 -5.38 3.56 7.03
C ARG A 62 -5.41 2.63 8.25
N LEU A 63 -5.58 1.33 8.04
CA LEU A 63 -5.80 0.35 9.10
C LEU A 63 -4.52 -0.39 9.51
N GLY A 64 -3.48 -0.36 8.68
CA GLY A 64 -2.24 -1.07 8.97
C GLY A 64 -1.26 -1.06 7.81
N GLN A 65 -0.13 -1.74 8.02
CA GLN A 65 0.86 -2.01 6.99
C GLN A 65 1.61 -3.31 7.27
N VAL A 66 2.09 -3.97 6.22
CA VAL A 66 2.95 -5.16 6.31
C VAL A 66 3.96 -5.15 5.16
N GLU A 67 5.17 -5.67 5.38
CA GLU A 67 6.17 -5.82 4.33
C GLU A 67 5.63 -6.68 3.18
N ILE A 68 5.94 -6.28 1.94
CA ILE A 68 5.43 -6.95 0.74
C ILE A 68 5.95 -8.39 0.60
N ASP A 69 7.11 -8.67 1.19
CA ASP A 69 7.78 -9.97 1.18
C ASP A 69 7.50 -10.79 2.46
N ALA A 70 6.64 -10.29 3.36
CA ALA A 70 6.21 -11.03 4.53
C ALA A 70 5.45 -12.30 4.13
N SER A 71 5.56 -13.36 4.94
CA SER A 71 4.77 -14.58 4.72
C SER A 71 3.28 -14.29 4.79
N LEU A 72 2.45 -15.11 4.13
CA LEU A 72 1.00 -14.92 4.14
C LEU A 72 0.44 -14.93 5.57
N GLU A 73 0.95 -15.81 6.42
CA GLU A 73 0.55 -15.91 7.82
C GLU A 73 0.83 -14.60 8.55
N LYS A 74 1.99 -13.98 8.30
CA LYS A 74 2.34 -12.67 8.85
C LYS A 74 1.49 -11.55 8.28
N GLN A 75 1.19 -11.57 6.97
CA GLN A 75 0.29 -10.59 6.36
C GLN A 75 -1.12 -10.66 6.96
N ILE A 76 -1.67 -11.86 7.15
CA ILE A 76 -2.98 -12.07 7.78
C ILE A 76 -2.95 -11.63 9.25
N ALA A 77 -1.89 -11.94 9.98
CA ALA A 77 -1.78 -11.59 11.40
C ALA A 77 -1.60 -10.08 11.63
N ASP A 78 -0.72 -9.44 10.87
CA ASP A 78 -0.33 -8.05 11.08
C ASP A 78 -1.27 -7.06 10.37
N PHE A 79 -1.95 -7.51 9.30
CA PHE A 79 -2.78 -6.63 8.49
C PHE A 79 -4.01 -7.36 7.89
N PRO A 80 -4.90 -7.93 8.71
CA PRO A 80 -6.05 -8.72 8.26
C PRO A 80 -7.07 -7.93 7.41
N GLU A 81 -7.00 -6.60 7.39
CA GLU A 81 -7.92 -5.71 6.69
C GLU A 81 -7.61 -5.51 5.21
N ILE A 82 -6.44 -5.96 4.72
CA ILE A 82 -6.18 -6.02 3.26
C ILE A 82 -6.93 -7.16 2.58
N PHE A 83 -7.41 -8.10 3.39
CA PHE A 83 -8.11 -9.30 2.94
C PHE A 83 -9.61 -9.12 3.14
N THR A 84 -10.37 -9.70 2.21
CA THR A 84 -11.82 -9.88 2.40
C THR A 84 -12.12 -10.91 3.50
N GLU A 85 -13.31 -10.88 4.09
CA GLU A 85 -13.74 -11.87 5.10
C GLU A 85 -13.64 -13.31 4.58
N GLU A 86 -13.94 -13.49 3.29
CA GLU A 86 -13.86 -14.75 2.56
C GLU A 86 -12.41 -15.25 2.48
N THR A 87 -11.47 -14.32 2.31
CA THR A 87 -10.04 -14.62 2.23
C THR A 87 -9.43 -15.02 3.57
N ARG A 88 -9.96 -14.52 4.70
CA ARG A 88 -9.52 -14.96 6.04
C ARG A 88 -9.80 -16.44 6.31
N LYS A 89 -10.66 -17.07 5.50
CA LYS A 89 -11.01 -18.50 5.57
C LYS A 89 -10.35 -19.32 4.45
N ALA A 90 -9.59 -18.69 3.55
CA ALA A 90 -8.95 -19.34 2.43
C ALA A 90 -7.90 -20.35 2.91
N LYS A 91 -7.94 -21.57 2.36
CA LYS A 91 -6.95 -22.63 2.62
C LYS A 91 -5.85 -22.68 1.56
N PHE A 92 -6.07 -22.03 0.41
CA PHE A 92 -5.16 -22.02 -0.73
C PHE A 92 -4.87 -20.59 -1.18
N LYS A 93 -3.64 -20.35 -1.64
CA LYS A 93 -3.21 -19.01 -2.09
C LYS A 93 -4.04 -18.44 -3.25
N GLY A 94 -4.57 -19.30 -4.12
CA GLY A 94 -5.40 -18.88 -5.26
C GLY A 94 -6.75 -18.27 -4.86
N ASP A 95 -7.22 -18.56 -3.64
CA ASP A 95 -8.50 -18.07 -3.13
C ASP A 95 -8.35 -16.75 -2.36
N ILE A 96 -7.13 -16.20 -2.32
CA ILE A 96 -6.82 -14.97 -1.61
C ILE A 96 -7.20 -13.78 -2.47
N VAL A 97 -8.04 -12.93 -1.90
CA VAL A 97 -8.55 -11.74 -2.55
C VAL A 97 -8.15 -10.51 -1.74
N TYR A 98 -7.44 -9.60 -2.41
CA TYR A 98 -6.98 -8.33 -1.86
C TYR A 98 -7.89 -7.19 -2.27
N LEU A 99 -7.95 -6.13 -1.46
CA LEU A 99 -8.63 -4.90 -1.87
C LEU A 99 -7.77 -4.13 -2.90
N ASP A 100 -8.39 -3.63 -3.97
CA ASP A 100 -7.70 -2.90 -5.04
C ASP A 100 -7.04 -1.60 -4.59
N ASN A 101 -7.57 -0.98 -3.52
CA ASN A 101 -7.13 0.28 -2.95
C ASN A 101 -5.96 0.16 -1.96
N VAL A 102 -5.47 -1.06 -1.69
CA VAL A 102 -4.27 -1.27 -0.88
C VAL A 102 -3.09 -0.56 -1.56
N CYS A 103 -2.43 0.32 -0.81
CA CYS A 103 -1.28 1.07 -1.30
C CYS A 103 -0.01 0.22 -1.20
N ILE A 104 0.86 0.31 -2.20
CA ILE A 104 2.24 -0.12 -2.11
C ILE A 104 3.09 1.12 -1.85
N GLU A 105 3.76 1.14 -0.69
CA GLU A 105 4.56 2.25 -0.21
C GLU A 105 6.05 1.91 -0.19
N LEU A 106 6.88 2.89 -0.52
CA LEU A 106 8.32 2.86 -0.32
C LEU A 106 8.65 3.40 1.07
N ARG A 107 9.40 2.62 1.84
CA ARG A 107 9.89 2.96 3.18
C ARG A 107 11.40 2.79 3.26
N PHE A 108 11.99 3.36 4.30
CA PHE A 108 13.44 3.31 4.55
C PHE A 108 13.71 2.90 5.99
N THR A 109 14.81 2.17 6.21
CA THR A 109 15.27 1.80 7.55
C THR A 109 15.83 2.99 8.35
N ALA A 110 16.22 4.05 7.66
CA ALA A 110 16.72 5.29 8.24
C ALA A 110 15.95 6.47 7.64
N LEU A 111 15.80 7.54 8.43
CA LEU A 111 15.12 8.74 8.00
C LEU A 111 16.08 9.65 7.22
N VAL A 112 15.85 9.77 5.92
CA VAL A 112 16.69 10.55 5.00
C VAL A 112 15.83 11.57 4.26
N TYR A 113 15.63 12.74 4.89
CA TYR A 113 14.68 13.75 4.43
C TYR A 113 14.94 14.26 3.01
N GLU A 114 16.20 14.44 2.63
CA GLU A 114 16.55 14.90 1.29
C GLU A 114 16.11 13.91 0.21
N LEU A 115 16.42 12.62 0.39
CA LEU A 115 15.97 11.56 -0.50
C LEU A 115 14.45 11.46 -0.52
N ILE A 116 13.80 11.52 0.64
CA ILE A 116 12.33 11.46 0.75
C ILE A 116 11.69 12.59 -0.07
N TRP A 117 12.20 13.81 0.05
CA TRP A 117 11.68 14.95 -0.71
C TRP A 117 11.84 14.77 -2.22
N LEU A 118 13.02 14.33 -2.67
CA LEU A 118 13.27 14.03 -4.08
C LEU A 118 12.29 12.98 -4.61
N LEU A 119 12.06 11.93 -3.83
CA LEU A 119 11.15 10.84 -4.20
C LEU A 119 9.69 11.28 -4.23
N GLN A 120 9.25 12.15 -3.32
CA GLN A 120 7.87 12.67 -3.32
C GLN A 120 7.51 13.39 -4.63
N GLN A 121 8.49 14.00 -5.29
CA GLN A 121 8.31 14.70 -6.56
C GLN A 121 8.49 13.81 -7.80
N ASP A 122 8.93 12.55 -7.63
CA ASP A 122 9.29 11.69 -8.76
C ASP A 122 8.05 11.24 -9.57
N PRO A 123 8.09 11.25 -10.91
CA PRO A 123 6.97 10.76 -11.72
C PRO A 123 6.70 9.25 -11.59
N LEU A 124 7.64 8.46 -11.06
CA LEU A 124 7.44 7.04 -10.79
C LEU A 124 6.70 6.77 -9.48
N VAL A 125 6.47 7.78 -8.65
CA VAL A 125 5.60 7.67 -7.47
C VAL A 125 4.20 8.19 -7.79
N ASP A 126 3.19 7.67 -7.10
CA ASP A 126 1.85 8.22 -7.17
C ASP A 126 1.79 9.51 -6.35
N ARG A 127 2.01 10.64 -7.04
CA ARG A 127 2.01 11.98 -6.43
C ARG A 127 0.64 12.42 -5.92
N ALA A 128 -0.45 11.79 -6.38
CA ALA A 128 -1.78 12.08 -5.86
C ALA A 128 -2.00 11.40 -4.49
N LEU A 129 -1.39 10.24 -4.26
CA LEU A 129 -1.44 9.51 -3.00
C LEU A 129 -0.27 9.85 -2.05
N THR A 130 0.80 10.42 -2.58
CA THR A 130 2.00 10.82 -1.84
C THR A 130 1.88 12.29 -1.40
N PRO A 131 1.87 12.59 -0.08
CA PRO A 131 1.84 13.96 0.39
C PRO A 131 3.04 14.77 -0.13
N GLN A 132 2.76 15.92 -0.73
CA GLN A 132 3.77 16.80 -1.34
C GLN A 132 4.28 17.82 -0.32
N THR A 133 4.76 17.34 0.83
CA THR A 133 5.11 18.19 1.98
C THR A 133 6.33 17.65 2.71
N HIS A 134 7.19 18.53 3.22
CA HIS A 134 8.34 18.16 4.05
C HIS A 134 7.94 17.58 5.42
N ALA A 135 6.67 17.72 5.84
CA ALA A 135 6.14 17.19 7.09
C ALA A 135 5.76 15.70 7.02
N SER A 136 5.84 15.08 5.84
CA SER A 136 5.50 13.68 5.64
C SER A 136 6.69 12.90 5.12
N ILE A 137 6.82 11.66 5.59
CA ILE A 137 7.81 10.69 5.10
C ILE A 137 7.17 9.63 4.19
N ARG A 138 5.88 9.77 3.91
CA ARG A 138 5.10 8.81 3.16
C ARG A 138 5.41 8.93 1.68
N ILE A 139 5.68 7.79 1.02
CA ILE A 139 5.94 7.69 -0.41
C ILE A 139 5.12 6.51 -0.94
N VAL A 140 4.07 6.81 -1.69
CA VAL A 140 3.19 5.80 -2.31
C VAL A 140 3.60 5.61 -3.76
N ILE A 141 3.93 4.38 -4.15
CA ILE A 141 4.24 4.05 -5.55
C ILE A 141 2.94 3.93 -6.35
N GLY A 142 1.90 3.38 -5.75
CA GLY A 142 0.56 3.23 -6.33
C GLY A 142 -0.29 2.29 -5.51
N THR A 143 -1.44 1.90 -6.03
CA THR A 143 -2.29 0.86 -5.43
C THR A 143 -2.11 -0.48 -6.14
N VAL A 144 -2.50 -1.58 -5.49
CA VAL A 144 -2.54 -2.92 -6.10
C VAL A 144 -3.34 -2.88 -7.41
N GLY A 145 -4.51 -2.23 -7.41
CA GLY A 145 -5.36 -2.12 -8.60
C GLY A 145 -4.75 -1.34 -9.76
N ASN A 146 -3.89 -0.36 -9.49
CA ASN A 146 -3.22 0.42 -10.53
C ASN A 146 -1.97 -0.31 -11.06
N LEU A 147 -1.14 -0.84 -10.16
CA LEU A 147 0.13 -1.46 -10.51
C LEU A 147 -0.03 -2.83 -11.17
N SER A 148 -1.10 -3.58 -10.84
CA SER A 148 -1.43 -4.86 -11.48
C SER A 148 -1.75 -4.75 -12.97
N LYS A 149 -2.08 -3.56 -13.47
CA LYS A 149 -2.40 -3.26 -14.87
C LYS A 149 -1.23 -2.65 -15.65
N ALA A 150 -0.16 -2.29 -14.95
CA ALA A 150 1.02 -1.65 -15.54
C ALA A 150 2.03 -2.67 -16.10
N SER A 151 1.68 -3.97 -16.09
CA SER A 151 2.51 -5.10 -16.51
C SER A 151 2.35 -5.43 -18.00
#